data_AF-A0A7R8H044-F1
#
_entry.id   AF-A0A7R8H044-F1
#
_cell.length_a   1.000
_cell.length_b   1.000
_cell.length_c   1.000
_cell.angle_alpha   90.00
_cell.angle_beta   90.00
_cell.angle_gamma   90.00
#
_symmetry.space_group_name_H-M   'P 1'
#
loop_
_entity.id
_entity.type
_entity.pdbx_description
1 polymer ?
#
loop_
_entity_poly.entity_id
_entity_poly.type
_entity_poly.pdbx_seq_one_letter_code
_entity_poly.pdbx_strand_id
1 'polypeptide(L)'
;MECLYSTLGVSPNAKAEDIKKAYLNAMSKYRKGESEERTQKVQQAYEVLSDSHERSCLLDLTPYFLETCFDSLEDFYVVYSKVFNNINLEDKIFFGTNRLKYPSFGDYSSSKEVWNKFYHFFENYSSALAFQWLRKQNPGSIERLKSTPSQMRIKRNETVKALAQYIRSKDHRCIRRRFRRISLINLSDKLSPKS
;
A
#
# COMPACT_ATOMS: atom_id res chain seq x y z
N MET A 1 13.48 -7.84 -12.10
CA MET A 1 12.66 -8.39 -10.99
C MET A 1 11.52 -9.17 -11.63
N GLU A 2 11.54 -10.49 -11.54
CA GLU A 2 10.46 -11.34 -12.03
C GLU A 2 9.27 -11.25 -11.06
N CYS A 3 8.06 -11.09 -11.60
CA CYS A 3 6.82 -11.04 -10.82
C CYS A 3 6.38 -12.47 -10.45
N LEU A 4 5.77 -12.69 -9.27
CA LEU A 4 5.36 -14.02 -8.78
C LEU A 4 4.45 -14.76 -9.78
N TYR A 5 3.59 -14.04 -10.50
CA TYR A 5 2.74 -14.60 -11.57
C TYR A 5 3.58 -15.09 -12.76
N SER A 6 4.62 -14.35 -13.14
CA SER A 6 5.56 -14.75 -14.19
C SER A 6 6.39 -15.96 -13.78
N THR A 7 6.77 -16.05 -12.49
CA THR A 7 7.48 -17.20 -11.91
C THR A 7 6.65 -18.49 -11.98
N LEU A 8 5.33 -18.40 -11.73
CA LEU A 8 4.41 -19.53 -11.90
C LEU A 8 3.91 -19.73 -13.35
N GLY A 9 4.27 -18.85 -14.28
CA GLY A 9 3.81 -18.91 -15.67
C GLY A 9 2.29 -18.73 -15.82
N VAL A 10 1.66 -18.04 -14.87
CA VAL A 10 0.21 -17.82 -14.82
C VAL A 10 -0.13 -16.38 -15.12
N SER A 11 -1.31 -16.16 -15.68
CA SER A 11 -1.83 -14.80 -15.82
C SER A 11 -2.01 -14.16 -14.44
N PRO A 12 -1.81 -12.84 -14.30
CA PRO A 12 -2.26 -12.07 -13.15
C PRO A 12 -3.77 -12.15 -12.90
N ASN A 13 -4.55 -12.78 -13.79
CA ASN A 13 -5.98 -13.07 -13.69
C ASN A 13 -6.32 -14.55 -13.42
N ALA A 14 -5.33 -15.41 -13.17
CA ALA A 14 -5.53 -16.85 -12.98
C ALA A 14 -6.32 -17.13 -11.69
N LYS A 15 -7.26 -18.10 -11.72
CA LYS A 15 -8.03 -18.52 -10.53
C LYS A 15 -7.14 -19.32 -9.56
N ALA A 16 -7.55 -19.47 -8.30
CA ALA A 16 -6.81 -20.25 -7.31
C ALA A 16 -6.54 -21.69 -7.80
N GLU A 17 -7.49 -22.26 -8.53
CA GLU A 17 -7.36 -23.57 -9.20
C GLU A 17 -6.27 -23.58 -10.28
N ASP A 18 -6.20 -22.53 -11.11
CA ASP A 18 -5.20 -22.39 -12.17
C ASP A 18 -3.79 -22.19 -11.59
N ILE A 19 -3.68 -21.43 -10.51
CA ILE A 19 -2.43 -21.20 -9.78
C ILE A 19 -1.94 -22.51 -9.15
N LYS A 20 -2.83 -23.26 -8.50
CA LYS A 20 -2.53 -24.58 -7.95
C LYS A 20 -2.11 -25.56 -9.05
N LYS A 21 -2.80 -25.56 -10.19
CA LYS A 21 -2.46 -26.40 -11.35
C LYS A 21 -1.09 -26.04 -11.93
N ALA A 22 -0.77 -24.76 -12.04
CA ALA A 22 0.53 -24.29 -12.53
C ALA A 22 1.66 -24.66 -11.57
N TYR A 23 1.46 -24.50 -10.26
CA TYR A 23 2.38 -24.95 -9.23
C TYR A 23 2.66 -26.46 -9.32
N LEU A 24 1.61 -27.29 -9.39
CA LEU A 24 1.77 -28.75 -9.52
C LEU A 24 2.51 -29.15 -10.81
N ASN A 25 2.23 -28.46 -11.92
CA ASN A 25 2.95 -28.67 -13.18
C ASN A 25 4.43 -28.27 -13.08
N ALA A 26 4.75 -27.18 -12.41
CA ALA A 26 6.14 -26.75 -12.19
C ALA A 26 6.89 -27.74 -11.26
N MET A 27 6.27 -28.18 -10.17
CA MET A 27 6.86 -29.19 -9.27
C MET A 27 7.02 -30.56 -9.94
N SER A 28 6.17 -30.91 -10.90
CA SER A 28 6.32 -32.13 -11.71
C SER A 28 7.57 -32.08 -12.61
N LYS A 29 7.98 -30.88 -13.07
CA LYS A 29 9.21 -30.69 -13.85
C LYS A 29 10.47 -30.78 -12.99
N TYR A 30 10.40 -30.36 -11.71
CA TYR A 30 11.50 -30.57 -10.76
C TYR A 30 11.88 -32.05 -10.63
N ARG A 31 10.88 -32.96 -10.52
CA ARG A 31 11.13 -34.41 -10.53
C ARG A 31 11.85 -34.94 -11.78
N LYS A 32 11.88 -34.15 -12.87
CA LYS A 32 12.55 -34.48 -14.13
C LYS A 32 13.93 -33.80 -14.28
N GLY A 33 14.46 -33.18 -13.22
CA GLY A 33 15.83 -32.64 -13.17
C GLY A 33 15.95 -31.11 -13.33
N GLU A 34 14.93 -30.33 -12.98
CA GLU A 34 15.02 -28.86 -12.98
C GLU A 34 15.82 -28.31 -11.77
N SER A 35 16.36 -27.08 -11.86
CA SER A 35 17.24 -26.54 -10.81
C SER A 35 16.49 -26.22 -9.51
N GLU A 36 17.12 -26.55 -8.38
CA GLU A 36 16.58 -26.34 -7.03
C GLU A 36 16.24 -24.86 -6.76
N GLU A 37 17.04 -23.94 -7.31
CA GLU A 37 16.80 -22.49 -7.20
C GLU A 37 15.50 -22.04 -7.89
N ARG A 38 15.12 -22.68 -9.01
CA ARG A 38 13.83 -22.42 -9.67
C ARG A 38 12.68 -22.95 -8.85
N THR A 39 12.86 -24.12 -8.25
CA THR A 39 11.84 -24.78 -7.42
C THR A 39 11.54 -23.96 -6.17
N GLN A 40 12.56 -23.42 -5.52
CA GLN A 40 12.40 -22.51 -4.37
C GLN A 40 11.59 -21.26 -4.74
N LYS A 41 11.90 -20.62 -5.88
CA LYS A 41 11.16 -19.45 -6.37
C LYS A 41 9.70 -19.77 -6.70
N VAL A 42 9.45 -20.93 -7.32
CA VAL A 42 8.10 -21.43 -7.62
C VAL A 42 7.30 -21.70 -6.36
N GLN A 43 7.94 -22.26 -5.32
CA GLN A 43 7.30 -22.59 -4.06
C GLN A 43 6.96 -21.32 -3.26
N GLN A 44 7.90 -20.38 -3.18
CA GLN A 44 7.67 -19.04 -2.62
C GLN A 44 6.54 -18.30 -3.36
N ALA A 45 6.49 -18.38 -4.69
CA ALA A 45 5.42 -17.78 -5.47
C ALA A 45 4.06 -18.44 -5.21
N TYR A 46 4.02 -19.76 -5.00
CA TYR A 46 2.78 -20.46 -4.68
C TYR A 46 2.27 -20.15 -3.28
N GLU A 47 3.14 -20.10 -2.26
CA GLU A 47 2.75 -19.74 -0.89
C GLU A 47 1.95 -18.42 -0.88
N VAL A 48 2.52 -17.37 -1.48
CA VAL A 48 1.92 -16.04 -1.56
C VAL A 48 0.66 -16.00 -2.45
N LEU A 49 0.66 -16.74 -3.57
CA LEU A 49 -0.45 -16.69 -4.53
C LEU A 49 -1.61 -17.66 -4.20
N SER A 50 -1.39 -18.59 -3.27
CA SER A 50 -2.37 -19.58 -2.84
C SER A 50 -3.34 -19.03 -1.79
N ASP A 51 -2.91 -18.08 -0.96
CA ASP A 51 -3.77 -17.39 -0.01
C ASP A 51 -4.52 -16.25 -0.72
N SER A 52 -5.86 -16.29 -0.67
CA SER A 52 -6.73 -15.28 -1.31
C SER A 52 -6.49 -13.86 -0.78
N HIS A 53 -6.09 -13.73 0.48
CA HIS A 53 -5.79 -12.47 1.16
C HIS A 53 -4.42 -11.92 0.73
N GLU A 54 -3.42 -12.78 0.60
CA GLU A 54 -2.09 -12.41 0.08
C GLU A 54 -2.08 -12.23 -1.45
N ARG A 55 -2.99 -12.88 -2.16
CA ARG A 55 -3.25 -12.75 -3.61
C ARG A 55 -4.00 -11.48 -3.98
N SER A 56 -4.61 -10.79 -3.02
CA SER A 56 -5.10 -9.44 -3.26
C SER A 56 -3.89 -8.57 -3.58
N CYS A 57 -3.68 -8.21 -4.86
CA CYS A 57 -2.59 -7.32 -5.27
C CYS A 57 -2.68 -5.90 -4.64
N LEU A 58 -3.65 -5.68 -3.76
CA LEU A 58 -3.87 -4.46 -2.99
C LEU A 58 -3.70 -4.79 -1.51
N LEU A 59 -2.74 -4.12 -0.88
CA LEU A 59 -2.52 -4.10 0.56
C LEU A 59 -3.80 -3.67 1.28
N ASP A 60 -4.26 -4.50 2.23
CA ASP A 60 -5.33 -4.10 3.13
C ASP A 60 -4.84 -3.00 4.07
N LEU A 61 -5.53 -1.85 4.07
CA LEU A 61 -5.18 -0.69 4.87
C LEU A 61 -5.90 -0.66 6.21
N THR A 62 -6.96 -1.47 6.39
CA THR A 62 -7.79 -1.46 7.59
C THR A 62 -7.00 -1.69 8.89
N PRO A 63 -6.02 -2.62 8.97
CA PRO A 63 -5.24 -2.82 10.19
C PRO A 63 -4.41 -1.60 10.61
N TYR A 64 -4.05 -0.73 9.66
CA TYR A 64 -3.17 0.42 9.89
C TYR A 64 -3.89 1.66 10.44
N PHE A 65 -5.21 1.57 10.66
CA PHE A 65 -6.00 2.55 11.40
C PHE A 65 -6.06 2.27 12.91
N LEU A 66 -5.58 1.10 13.35
CA LEU A 66 -5.58 0.71 14.75
C LEU A 66 -4.34 1.23 15.46
N GLU A 67 -4.47 1.64 16.72
CA GLU A 67 -3.32 2.10 17.52
C GLU A 67 -2.34 0.96 17.84
N THR A 68 -2.76 -0.29 17.69
CA THR A 68 -1.94 -1.49 17.92
C THR A 68 -1.00 -1.82 16.75
N CYS A 69 -0.97 -1.03 15.67
CA CYS A 69 -0.12 -1.32 14.52
C CYS A 69 1.34 -0.86 14.68
N PHE A 70 1.68 -0.19 15.78
CA PHE A 70 3.05 0.18 16.15
C PHE A 70 3.19 0.26 17.68
N ASP A 71 4.33 -0.20 18.21
CA ASP A 71 4.62 -0.17 19.64
C ASP A 71 5.45 1.05 20.04
N SER A 72 6.38 1.48 19.17
CA SER A 72 7.23 2.65 19.40
C SER A 72 7.13 3.71 18.30
N LEU A 73 7.70 4.89 18.58
CA LEU A 73 7.77 5.98 17.60
C LEU A 73 8.69 5.69 16.42
N GLU A 74 9.74 4.91 16.62
CA GLU A 74 10.59 4.47 15.50
C GLU A 74 9.82 3.47 14.63
N ASP A 75 9.04 2.59 15.26
CA ASP A 75 8.17 1.64 14.55
C ASP A 75 7.11 2.36 13.72
N PHE A 76 6.55 3.47 14.20
CA PHE A 76 5.60 4.29 13.43
C PHE A 76 6.16 4.68 12.05
N TYR A 77 7.36 5.26 11.99
CA TYR A 77 7.93 5.69 10.71
C TYR A 77 8.31 4.52 9.82
N VAL A 78 8.82 3.42 10.39
CA VAL A 78 9.16 2.21 9.64
C VAL A 78 7.91 1.55 9.04
N VAL A 79 6.86 1.36 9.85
CA VAL A 79 5.60 0.73 9.44
C VAL A 79 4.94 1.54 8.34
N TYR A 80 4.71 2.84 8.56
CA TYR A 80 4.01 3.65 7.57
C TYR A 80 4.86 3.91 6.31
N SER A 81 6.19 4.05 6.44
CA SER A 81 7.06 4.10 5.25
C SER A 81 6.91 2.84 4.39
N LYS A 82 6.87 1.64 5.00
CA LYS A 82 6.62 0.38 4.28
C LYS A 82 5.24 0.37 3.61
N VAL A 83 4.18 0.76 4.33
CA VAL A 83 2.80 0.81 3.79
C VAL A 83 2.71 1.68 2.54
N PHE A 84 3.22 2.91 2.60
CA PHE A 84 3.14 3.83 1.47
C PHE A 84 4.08 3.46 0.32
N ASN A 85 5.21 2.80 0.61
CA ASN A 85 6.05 2.20 -0.42
C ASN A 85 5.34 1.04 -1.12
N ASN A 86 4.58 0.22 -0.40
CA ASN A 86 3.77 -0.84 -1.01
C ASN A 86 2.67 -0.26 -1.91
N ILE A 87 1.95 0.79 -1.47
CA ILE A 87 0.98 1.49 -2.31
C ILE A 87 1.62 2.02 -3.61
N ASN A 88 2.83 2.58 -3.51
CA ASN A 88 3.60 3.02 -4.69
C ASN A 88 3.99 1.84 -5.61
N LEU A 89 4.42 0.71 -5.04
CA LEU A 89 4.75 -0.49 -5.81
C LEU A 89 3.52 -1.06 -6.53
N GLU A 90 2.36 -1.08 -5.87
CA GLU A 90 1.08 -1.44 -6.49
C GLU A 90 0.82 -0.57 -7.72
N ASP A 91 0.83 0.75 -7.57
CA ASP A 91 0.59 1.67 -8.69
C ASP A 91 1.64 1.50 -9.81
N LYS A 92 2.90 1.19 -9.49
CA LYS A 92 3.98 0.95 -10.48
C LYS A 92 3.81 -0.34 -11.27
N ILE A 93 3.45 -1.44 -10.61
CA ILE A 93 3.34 -2.78 -11.23
C ILE A 93 2.27 -2.78 -12.34
N PHE A 94 1.18 -2.04 -12.13
CA PHE A 94 0.05 -2.06 -13.06
C PHE A 94 0.11 -1.01 -14.17
N PHE A 95 0.83 0.11 -13.97
CA PHE A 95 0.84 1.20 -14.94
C PHE A 95 2.09 1.32 -15.79
N GLY A 96 3.08 0.45 -15.62
CA GLY A 96 4.29 0.46 -16.46
C GLY A 96 4.96 1.82 -16.45
N THR A 97 5.77 2.10 -15.42
CA THR A 97 6.45 3.39 -15.24
C THR A 97 5.49 4.59 -15.19
N ASN A 98 4.70 4.66 -14.12
CA ASN A 98 3.97 5.87 -13.78
C ASN A 98 4.95 7.06 -13.68
N ARG A 99 4.72 8.16 -14.42
CA ARG A 99 5.56 9.38 -14.41
C ARG A 99 5.56 10.10 -13.05
N LEU A 100 4.66 9.70 -12.15
CA LEU A 100 4.52 10.29 -10.82
C LEU A 100 5.64 9.82 -9.90
N LYS A 101 6.46 10.78 -9.43
CA LYS A 101 7.45 10.55 -8.37
C LYS A 101 6.74 10.59 -7.02
N TYR A 102 6.51 9.41 -6.44
CA TYR A 102 5.93 9.30 -5.10
C TYR A 102 6.91 9.85 -4.07
N PRO A 103 6.49 10.80 -3.21
CA PRO A 103 7.33 11.30 -2.13
C PRO A 103 7.53 10.23 -1.06
N SER A 104 8.72 10.21 -0.45
CA SER A 104 9.00 9.36 0.71
C SER A 104 8.36 9.94 1.97
N PHE A 105 7.98 9.07 2.91
CA PHE A 105 7.47 9.50 4.21
C PHE A 105 8.56 10.13 5.10
N GLY A 106 9.82 9.76 4.84
CA GLY A 106 10.95 10.12 5.65
C GLY A 106 10.96 9.36 6.98
N ASP A 107 11.67 9.93 7.94
CA ASP A 107 11.89 9.44 9.29
C ASP A 107 11.50 10.50 10.34
N TYR A 108 11.73 10.18 11.62
CA TYR A 108 11.54 11.09 12.75
C TYR A 108 12.28 12.43 12.58
N SER A 109 13.48 12.43 12.00
CA SER A 109 14.35 13.60 11.86
C SER A 109 14.12 14.43 10.59
N SER A 110 13.25 13.96 9.69
CA SER A 110 13.07 14.53 8.37
C SER A 110 12.54 15.98 8.40
N SER A 111 13.04 16.79 7.45
CA SER A 111 12.67 18.20 7.36
C SER A 111 11.20 18.41 7.04
N LYS A 112 10.70 19.63 7.31
CA LYS A 112 9.31 20.01 7.01
C LYS A 112 8.94 19.78 5.55
N GLU A 113 9.86 20.07 4.65
CA GLU A 113 9.64 19.97 3.22
C GLU A 113 9.34 18.53 2.79
N VAL A 114 10.03 17.55 3.40
CA VAL A 114 9.87 16.13 3.07
C VAL A 114 8.46 15.67 3.42
N TRP A 115 8.05 15.80 4.69
CA TRP A 115 6.74 15.32 5.10
C TRP A 115 5.59 16.20 4.59
N ASN A 116 5.80 17.50 4.33
CA ASN A 116 4.79 18.33 3.67
C ASN A 116 4.51 17.85 2.24
N LYS A 117 5.55 17.56 1.46
CA LYS A 117 5.41 17.01 0.10
C LYS A 117 4.68 15.67 0.14
N PHE A 118 5.03 14.84 1.12
CA PHE A 118 4.36 13.57 1.36
C PHE A 118 2.85 13.74 1.62
N TYR A 119 2.46 14.52 2.63
CA TYR A 119 1.04 14.67 2.97
C TYR A 119 0.26 15.37 1.87
N HIS A 120 0.84 16.38 1.22
CA HIS A 120 0.19 17.05 0.10
C HIS A 120 -0.11 16.09 -1.05
N PHE A 121 0.81 15.18 -1.37
CA PHE A 121 0.60 14.16 -2.39
C PHE A 121 -0.48 13.16 -1.97
N PHE A 122 -0.41 12.61 -0.76
CA PHE A 122 -1.32 11.54 -0.33
C PHE A 122 -2.72 12.03 0.06
N GLU A 123 -2.89 13.29 0.50
CA GLU A 123 -4.21 13.91 0.70
C GLU A 123 -4.93 14.14 -0.63
N ASN A 124 -4.18 14.34 -1.71
CA ASN A 124 -4.68 14.47 -3.07
C ASN A 124 -4.51 13.19 -3.88
N TYR A 125 -4.30 12.04 -3.21
CA TYR A 125 -3.98 10.77 -3.86
C TYR A 125 -5.06 10.36 -4.86
N SER A 126 -4.62 9.93 -6.02
CA SER A 126 -5.46 9.31 -7.04
C SER A 126 -4.70 8.11 -7.58
N SER A 127 -5.15 6.91 -7.23
CA SER A 127 -4.57 5.69 -7.75
C SER A 127 -4.68 5.71 -9.28
N ALA A 128 -3.59 5.31 -9.93
CA ALA A 128 -3.58 5.08 -11.36
C ALA A 128 -4.37 3.80 -11.70
N LEU A 129 -4.49 2.85 -10.76
CA LEU A 129 -5.02 1.50 -10.97
C LEU A 129 -6.33 1.49 -11.77
N ALA A 130 -6.31 0.76 -12.89
CA ALA A 130 -7.51 0.40 -13.63
C ALA A 130 -8.11 -0.84 -12.97
N PHE A 131 -9.08 -0.68 -12.07
CA PHE A 131 -9.73 -1.77 -11.32
C PHE A 131 -10.52 -2.78 -12.18
N GLN A 132 -10.41 -2.71 -13.52
CA GLN A 132 -11.01 -3.65 -14.46
C GLN A 132 -10.49 -5.09 -14.28
N TRP A 133 -9.24 -5.28 -13.88
CA TRP A 133 -8.66 -6.62 -13.64
C TRP A 133 -9.21 -7.27 -12.36
N LEU A 134 -9.51 -6.49 -11.32
CA LEU A 134 -10.05 -6.99 -10.05
C LEU A 134 -11.42 -7.67 -10.22
N ARG A 135 -12.22 -7.22 -11.20
CA ARG A 135 -13.50 -7.85 -11.57
C ARG A 135 -13.31 -9.23 -12.22
N LYS A 136 -12.22 -9.43 -12.97
CA LYS A 136 -11.92 -10.72 -13.63
C LYS A 136 -11.44 -11.78 -12.64
N GLN A 137 -10.79 -11.36 -11.56
CA GLN A 137 -10.19 -12.27 -10.59
C GLN A 137 -11.17 -12.89 -9.57
N ASN A 138 -12.28 -12.22 -9.26
CA ASN A 138 -13.21 -12.65 -8.20
C ASN A 138 -14.68 -12.60 -8.66
N PRO A 139 -15.16 -13.62 -9.41
CA PRO A 139 -16.55 -13.67 -9.85
C PRO A 139 -17.56 -14.09 -8.76
N GLY A 140 -17.11 -14.49 -7.56
CA GLY A 140 -17.95 -15.22 -6.59
C GLY A 140 -18.63 -14.42 -5.46
N SER A 141 -18.20 -13.19 -5.16
CA SER A 141 -18.82 -12.41 -4.07
C SER A 141 -19.91 -11.48 -4.60
N ILE A 142 -21.18 -11.84 -4.34
CA ILE A 142 -22.41 -11.13 -4.75
C ILE A 142 -22.38 -9.64 -4.36
N GLU A 143 -21.72 -9.28 -3.25
CA GLU A 143 -21.53 -7.88 -2.83
C GLU A 143 -20.59 -7.08 -3.73
N ARG A 144 -19.53 -7.68 -4.29
CA ARG A 144 -18.54 -6.99 -5.13
C ARG A 144 -18.92 -6.95 -6.61
N LEU A 145 -19.83 -7.82 -7.04
CA LEU A 145 -20.50 -7.75 -8.34
C LEU A 145 -21.31 -6.45 -8.52
N LYS A 146 -21.71 -5.79 -7.42
CA LYS A 146 -22.42 -4.51 -7.46
C LYS A 146 -21.51 -3.31 -7.69
N SER A 147 -20.22 -3.39 -7.35
CA SER A 147 -19.32 -2.24 -7.40
C SER A 147 -18.62 -2.09 -8.75
N THR A 148 -18.76 -0.93 -9.38
CA THR A 148 -18.04 -0.64 -10.64
C THR A 148 -16.55 -0.42 -10.38
N PRO A 149 -15.65 -0.65 -11.37
CA PRO A 149 -14.22 -0.30 -11.25
C PRO A 149 -13.99 1.14 -10.78
N SER A 150 -14.84 2.07 -11.22
CA SER A 150 -14.83 3.46 -10.77
C SER A 150 -15.12 3.58 -9.27
N GLN A 151 -16.13 2.87 -8.75
CA GLN A 151 -16.44 2.86 -7.32
C GLN A 151 -15.32 2.22 -6.48
N MET A 152 -14.69 1.15 -6.97
CA MET A 152 -13.53 0.53 -6.30
C MET A 152 -12.33 1.47 -6.24
N ARG A 153 -12.10 2.23 -7.32
CA ARG A 153 -11.07 3.28 -7.36
C ARG A 153 -11.36 4.40 -6.37
N ILE A 154 -12.61 4.87 -6.32
CA ILE A 154 -13.05 5.89 -5.36
C ILE A 154 -12.80 5.38 -3.94
N LYS A 155 -13.25 4.17 -3.61
CA LYS A 155 -13.08 3.57 -2.29
C LYS A 155 -11.60 3.42 -1.89
N ARG A 156 -10.74 2.94 -2.81
CA ARG A 156 -9.29 2.84 -2.54
C ARG A 156 -8.68 4.22 -2.31
N ASN A 157 -9.00 5.20 -3.16
CA ASN A 157 -8.49 6.56 -3.03
C ASN A 157 -8.92 7.19 -1.70
N GLU A 158 -10.18 7.06 -1.34
CA GLU A 158 -10.72 7.54 -0.06
C GLU A 158 -10.02 6.86 1.12
N THR A 159 -9.78 5.56 1.05
CA THR A 159 -9.10 4.81 2.12
C THR A 159 -7.65 5.29 2.29
N VAL A 160 -6.89 5.49 1.19
CA VAL A 160 -5.51 5.99 1.25
C VAL A 160 -5.47 7.42 1.78
N LYS A 161 -6.39 8.29 1.34
CA LYS A 161 -6.52 9.67 1.85
C LYS A 161 -6.87 9.70 3.32
N ALA A 162 -7.82 8.87 3.75
CA ALA A 162 -8.21 8.74 5.15
C ALA A 162 -7.02 8.25 6.01
N LEU A 163 -6.25 7.29 5.51
CA LEU A 163 -5.04 6.82 6.20
C LEU A 163 -4.03 7.95 6.35
N ALA A 164 -3.76 8.71 5.28
CA ALA A 164 -2.87 9.86 5.31
C ALA A 164 -3.31 10.93 6.33
N GLN A 165 -4.61 11.20 6.44
CA GLN A 165 -5.15 12.13 7.44
C GLN A 165 -5.02 11.58 8.86
N TYR A 166 -5.33 10.29 9.05
CA TYR A 166 -5.18 9.60 10.33
C TYR A 166 -3.75 9.69 10.83
N ILE A 167 -2.76 9.28 10.01
CA ILE A 167 -1.36 9.33 10.43
C ILE A 167 -0.86 10.77 10.63
N ARG A 168 -1.40 11.76 9.91
CA ARG A 168 -1.06 13.18 10.11
C ARG A 168 -1.49 13.67 11.49
N SER A 169 -2.61 13.16 12.01
CA SER A 169 -3.10 13.47 13.35
C SER A 169 -2.22 12.88 14.46
N LYS A 170 -1.53 11.76 14.17
CA LYS A 170 -0.66 11.03 15.10
C LYS A 170 0.83 11.35 14.95
N ASP A 171 1.26 11.90 13.81
CA ASP A 171 2.67 12.20 13.55
C ASP A 171 3.19 13.27 14.51
N HIS A 172 4.15 12.89 15.34
CA HIS A 172 4.82 13.76 16.30
C HIS A 172 5.44 15.00 15.64
N ARG A 173 5.90 14.92 14.39
CA ARG A 173 6.44 16.07 13.63
C ARG A 173 5.37 17.13 13.39
N CYS A 174 4.14 16.70 13.09
CA CYS A 174 2.98 17.55 12.88
C CYS A 174 2.46 18.12 14.21
N ILE A 175 2.33 17.26 15.22
CA ILE A 175 1.86 17.62 16.56
C ILE A 175 2.79 18.67 17.19
N ARG A 176 4.11 18.42 17.22
CA ARG A 176 5.11 19.36 17.77
C ARG A 176 5.02 20.74 17.13
N ARG A 177 4.79 20.80 15.82
CA ARG A 177 4.63 22.09 15.11
C ARG A 177 3.30 22.76 15.40
N ARG A 178 2.20 22.01 15.48
CA ARG A 178 0.89 22.55 15.85
C ARG A 178 0.93 23.18 17.25
N PHE A 179 1.53 22.48 18.21
CA PHE A 179 1.78 23.01 19.56
C PHE A 179 2.63 24.28 19.54
N ARG A 180 3.81 24.26 18.89
CA ARG A 180 4.66 25.46 18.78
C ARG A 180 3.91 26.66 18.20
N ARG A 181 3.07 26.44 17.18
CA ARG A 181 2.29 27.52 16.54
C ARG A 181 1.22 28.07 17.48
N ILE A 182 0.50 27.21 18.20
CA ILE A 182 -0.50 27.63 19.20
C ILE A 182 0.18 28.42 20.33
N SER A 183 1.33 27.95 20.82
CA SER A 183 2.10 28.67 21.83
C SER A 183 2.54 30.04 21.36
N LEU A 184 2.96 30.19 20.10
CA LEU A 184 3.35 31.48 19.52
C LEU A 184 2.16 32.44 19.35
N ILE A 185 0.99 31.94 18.92
CA ILE A 185 -0.25 32.75 18.80
C ILE A 185 -0.71 33.23 20.18
N ASN A 186 -0.76 32.33 21.15
CA ASN A 186 -1.13 32.69 22.52
C ASN A 186 -0.14 33.69 23.15
N LEU A 187 1.13 33.67 22.72
CA LEU A 187 2.14 34.64 23.16
C LEU A 187 1.94 36.00 22.46
N SER A 188 1.63 36.03 21.18
CA SER A 188 1.33 37.29 20.46
C SER A 188 0.05 37.95 20.98
N ASP A 189 -0.98 37.18 21.30
CA ASP A 189 -2.25 37.70 21.82
C ASP A 189 -2.09 38.29 23.23
N LYS A 190 -1.16 37.75 24.04
CA LYS A 190 -0.80 38.32 25.35
C LYS A 190 0.04 39.60 25.27
N LEU A 191 0.78 39.79 24.17
CA LEU A 191 1.64 40.94 23.95
C LEU A 191 0.94 42.07 23.19
N SER A 192 -0.26 41.82 22.63
CA SER A 192 -1.10 42.87 22.05
C SER A 192 -1.83 43.61 23.17
N PRO A 193 -1.53 44.90 23.42
CA PRO A 193 -2.22 45.66 24.45
C PRO A 193 -3.71 45.77 24.08
N LYS A 194 -4.59 45.48 25.03
CA LYS A 194 -6.02 45.79 24.90
C LYS A 194 -6.15 47.30 24.75
N SER A 195 -6.43 47.75 23.53
CA SER A 195 -6.87 49.11 23.21
C SER A 195 -8.22 49.40 23.84
#